data_AF-A0A329K1J9-F1
#
_entry.id   AF-A0A329K1J9-F1
#
_cell.length_a   1.000
_cell.length_b   1.000
_cell.length_c   1.000
_cell.angle_alpha   90.00
_cell.angle_beta   90.00
_cell.angle_gamma   90.00
#
_symmetry.space_group_name_H-M   'P 1'
#
loop_
_entity.id
_entity.type
_entity.pdbx_description
1 polymer ?
#
loop_
_entity_poly.entity_id
_entity_poly.type
_entity_poly.pdbx_seq_one_letter_code
_entity_poly.pdbx_strand_id
1 'polypeptide(L)' 'GLTDKQIRGVDALVTGWHGQGGVAVGSSSPGERLFAGRRDGLLTLWREPVR' A
#
# COMPACT_ATOMS: atom_id res chain seq x y z
N GLY A 1 4.53 -12.21 -4.54
CA GLY A 1 3.84 -11.83 -3.30
C GLY A 1 4.78 -10.98 -2.45
N LEU A 2 4.25 -10.17 -1.53
CA LEU A 2 5.08 -9.35 -0.63
C LEU A 2 5.89 -10.23 0.33
N THR A 3 7.10 -9.78 0.67
CA THR A 3 7.96 -10.40 1.67
C THR A 3 7.51 -10.03 3.08
N ASP A 4 7.89 -10.85 4.07
CA ASP A 4 7.59 -10.64 5.49
C ASP A 4 8.00 -9.25 6.03
N LYS A 5 9.13 -8.72 5.54
CA LYS A 5 9.61 -7.38 5.87
C LYS A 5 8.71 -6.29 5.28
N GLN A 6 8.19 -6.52 4.08
CA GLN A 6 7.25 -5.61 3.42
C GLN A 6 5.88 -5.64 4.09
N ILE A 7 5.42 -6.80 4.57
CA ILE A 7 4.17 -6.92 5.33
C ILE A 7 4.23 -6.11 6.62
N ARG A 8 5.31 -6.24 7.41
CA ARG A 8 5.50 -5.44 8.64
C ARG A 8 5.65 -3.95 8.36
N GLY A 9 6.27 -3.59 7.23
CA GLY A 9 6.37 -2.21 6.78
C GLY A 9 5.00 -1.60 6.45
N VAL A 10 4.12 -2.36 5.78
CA VAL A 10 2.73 -1.94 5.50
C VAL A 10 1.93 -1.81 6.78
N ASP A 11 2.05 -2.76 7.71
CA ASP A 11 1.33 -2.74 8.98
C ASP A 11 1.70 -1.51 9.83
N ALA A 12 3.00 -1.22 9.96
CA ALA A 12 3.48 -0.03 10.68
C ALA A 12 3.02 1.28 10.00
N LEU A 13 3.04 1.32 8.68
CA LEU A 13 2.58 2.45 7.88
C LEU A 13 1.08 2.70 8.09
N VAL A 14 0.24 1.67 7.97
CA VAL A 14 -1.22 1.77 8.13
C VAL A 14 -1.60 2.12 9.56
N THR A 15 -0.90 1.56 10.54
CA THR A 15 -1.15 1.83 11.97
C THR A 15 -0.78 3.26 12.35
N GLY A 16 0.27 3.84 11.74
CA GLY A 16 0.68 5.23 11.96
C GLY A 16 0.00 6.26 11.03
N TRP A 17 -0.77 5.83 10.04
CA TRP A 17 -1.33 6.71 9.02
C TRP A 17 -2.69 7.28 9.44
N HIS A 18 -2.71 8.58 9.72
CA HIS A 18 -3.91 9.35 10.04
C HIS A 18 -4.47 10.16 8.86
N GLY A 19 -3.96 9.95 7.64
CA GLY A 19 -4.40 10.65 6.42
C GLY A 19 -5.55 9.95 5.66
N GLN A 20 -6.25 10.70 4.81
CA GLN A 20 -7.37 10.21 3.98
C GLN A 20 -6.95 9.58 2.63
N GLY A 21 -5.65 9.61 2.28
CA GLY A 21 -5.12 9.11 1.00
C GLY A 21 -4.35 7.79 1.12
N GLY A 22 -4.12 7.11 0.00
CA GLY A 22 -3.27 5.91 -0.08
C GLY A 22 -1.78 6.22 -0.09
N VAL A 23 -0.96 5.25 0.33
CA VAL A 23 0.49 5.31 0.32
C VAL A 23 1.05 4.41 -0.76
N ALA A 24 1.97 4.93 -1.58
CA ALA A 24 2.70 4.09 -2.52
C ALA A 24 3.62 3.11 -1.77
N VAL A 25 3.52 1.83 -2.12
CA VAL A 25 4.34 0.75 -1.58
C VAL A 25 5.04 0.02 -2.72
N GLY A 26 6.13 -0.69 -2.42
CA GLY A 26 6.90 -1.41 -3.43
C GLY A 26 6.03 -2.43 -4.19
N SER A 27 6.08 -2.39 -5.52
CA SER A 27 5.43 -3.36 -6.42
C SER A 27 6.49 -4.24 -7.09
N SER A 28 6.16 -5.51 -7.31
CA SER A 28 6.96 -6.40 -8.19
C SER A 28 6.59 -6.28 -9.66
N SER A 29 5.50 -5.57 -9.99
CA SER A 29 5.03 -5.35 -11.36
C SER A 29 5.64 -4.06 -11.92
N PRO A 30 6.49 -4.12 -12.97
CA PRO A 30 6.97 -2.92 -13.65
C PRO A 30 5.81 -2.21 -14.36
N GLY A 31 5.83 -0.86 -14.36
CA GLY A 31 4.77 -0.04 -14.98
C GLY A 31 3.53 0.19 -14.11
N GLU A 32 3.48 -0.35 -12.89
CA GLU A 32 2.36 -0.19 -11.96
C GLU A 32 2.83 0.29 -10.59
N ARG A 33 2.09 1.23 -10.00
CA ARG A 33 2.23 1.61 -8.58
C ARG A 33 1.23 0.82 -7.76
N LEU A 34 1.72 0.18 -6.71
CA LEU A 34 0.87 -0.44 -5.69
C LEU A 34 0.66 0.56 -4.55
N PHE A 35 -0.59 0.70 -4.12
CA PHE A 35 -0.97 1.56 -3.02
C PHE A 35 -1.55 0.75 -1.88
N ALA A 36 -1.24 1.14 -0.65
CA ALA A 36 -1.88 0.69 0.57
C ALA A 36 -2.64 1.85 1.20
N GLY A 37 -3.89 1.63 1.62
CA GLY A 37 -4.69 2.67 2.25
C GLY A 37 -5.90 2.11 2.96
N ARG A 38 -6.62 3.00 3.67
CA ARG A 38 -7.82 2.64 4.40
C ARG A 38 -9.05 3.12 3.63
N ARG A 39 -9.95 2.20 3.27
CA ARG A 39 -11.20 2.50 2.58
C ARG A 39 -12.33 1.82 3.33
N ASP A 40 -13.35 2.60 3.70
CA ASP A 40 -14.49 2.11 4.50
C ASP A 40 -14.08 1.40 5.80
N GLY A 41 -13.01 1.89 6.44
CA GLY A 41 -12.43 1.33 7.66
C GLY A 41 -11.51 0.11 7.47
N LEU A 42 -11.45 -0.44 6.25
CA LEU A 42 -10.67 -1.63 5.91
C LEU A 42 -9.33 -1.29 5.26
N LEU A 43 -8.31 -2.09 5.57
CA LEU A 43 -7.04 -2.04 4.86
C LEU A 43 -7.21 -2.61 3.44
N THR A 44 -6.89 -1.81 2.43
CA THR A 44 -7.06 -2.14 1.02
C THR A 44 -5.75 -1.91 0.25
N LEU A 45 -5.47 -2.80 -0.70
CA LEU A 45 -4.42 -2.63 -1.71
C LEU A 45 -5.05 -2.39 -3.08
N TRP A 46 -4.54 -1.43 -3.84
CA TRP A 46 -4.93 -1.21 -5.25
C TRP A 46 -3.73 -0.81 -6.10
N ARG A 47 -3.86 -1.00 -7.42
CA ARG A 47 -2.80 -0.69 -8.38
C ARG A 47 -3.24 0.43 -9.30
N GLU A 48 -2.32 1.32 -9.63
CA GLU A 48 -2.52 2.32 -10.68
C GLU A 48 -1.39 2.25 -11.71
N PRO A 49 -1.70 2.34 -13.01
CA PRO A 49 -0.67 2.38 -14.04
C PRO A 49 0.17 3.66 -13.91
N VAL A 50 1.48 3.53 -14.12
CA VAL A 50 2.38 4.67 -14.23
C VAL A 50 2.32 5.18 -15.67
N ARG A 51 1.68 6.34 -15.86
CA ARG A 51 1.75 7.10 -17.12
C ARG A 51 3.03 7.90 -17.21
#